data_AF-A0A372Q6S6-F1
#
_entry.id   AF-A0A372Q6S6-F1
#
_cell.length_a   1.000
_cell.length_b   1.000
_cell.length_c   1.000
_cell.angle_alpha   90.00
_cell.angle_beta   90.00
_cell.angle_gamma   90.00
#
_symmetry.space_group_name_H-M   'P 1'
#
loop_
_entity.id
_entity.type
_entity.pdbx_description
1 polymer ?
#
loop_
_entity_poly.entity_id
_entity_poly.type
_entity_poly.pdbx_seq_one_letter_code
_entity_poly.pdbx_strand_id
1 'polypeptide(L)'
;MTSVKELIKNEYIRYFEYDKFSQFAEIDRGGFGEVIKANLANIGLVALKFVFRNIEEDELNDGFIKELELLREIDHHPNISRILGITKDSKNYILVLPTKEI
;
A
#
# COMPACT_ATOMS: atom_id res chain seq x y z
N MET A 1 6.38 -18.78 4.88
CA MET A 1 6.25 -17.31 4.95
C MET A 1 6.75 -16.76 3.63
N THR A 2 5.88 -16.11 2.86
CA THR A 2 6.28 -15.45 1.61
C THR A 2 6.63 -14.01 1.95
N SER A 3 7.88 -13.61 1.74
CA SER A 3 8.32 -12.25 2.02
C SER A 3 7.77 -11.27 0.98
N VAL A 4 7.61 -9.99 1.34
CA VAL A 4 7.22 -8.93 0.39
C VAL A 4 8.18 -8.88 -0.82
N LYS A 5 9.48 -9.12 -0.59
CA LYS A 5 10.49 -9.20 -1.64
C LYS A 5 10.22 -10.32 -2.64
N GLU A 6 9.77 -11.49 -2.18
CA GLU A 6 9.38 -12.59 -3.07
C GLU A 6 8.10 -12.30 -3.85
N LEU A 7 7.13 -11.61 -3.24
CA LEU A 7 5.92 -11.18 -3.93
C LEU A 7 6.24 -10.22 -5.09
N ILE A 8 7.16 -9.28 -4.87
CA ILE A 8 7.64 -8.36 -5.90
C ILE A 8 8.44 -9.12 -6.97
N LYS A 9 9.40 -9.95 -6.56
CA LYS A 9 10.29 -10.71 -7.47
C LYS A 9 9.51 -11.64 -8.41
N ASN A 10 8.44 -12.26 -7.90
CA ASN A 10 7.59 -13.15 -8.68
C ASN A 10 6.43 -12.42 -9.38
N GLU A 11 6.44 -11.08 -9.39
CA GLU A 11 5.44 -10.22 -10.05
C GLU A 11 4.00 -10.46 -9.58
N TYR A 12 3.82 -11.06 -8.39
CA TYR A 12 2.50 -11.21 -7.77
C TYR A 12 1.93 -9.89 -7.29
N ILE A 13 2.79 -8.90 -7.08
CA ILE A 13 2.40 -7.53 -6.76
C ILE A 13 3.29 -6.53 -7.46
N ARG A 14 2.67 -5.47 -7.97
CA ARG A 14 3.39 -4.37 -8.58
C ARG A 14 4.08 -3.51 -7.52
N TYR A 15 5.38 -3.26 -7.72
CA TYR A 15 6.14 -2.30 -6.93
C TYR A 15 6.25 -0.98 -7.69
N PHE A 16 6.10 0.12 -6.96
CA PHE A 16 6.32 1.47 -7.46
C PHE A 16 7.48 2.12 -6.70
N GLU A 17 8.42 2.70 -7.43
CA GLU A 17 9.48 3.51 -6.84
C GLU A 17 8.86 4.73 -6.15
N TYR A 18 9.23 4.97 -4.89
CA TYR A 18 8.65 6.03 -4.06
C TYR A 18 8.89 7.43 -4.64
N ASP A 19 9.96 7.61 -5.43
CA ASP A 19 10.30 8.86 -6.10
C ASP A 19 9.36 9.22 -7.28
N LYS A 20 8.47 8.32 -7.68
CA LYS A 20 7.46 8.55 -8.74
C LYS A 20 6.18 9.18 -8.21
N PHE A 21 6.07 9.36 -6.90
CA PHE A 21 4.95 10.00 -6.25
C PHE A 21 5.25 11.48 -6.00
N SER A 22 4.23 12.32 -6.15
CA SER A 22 4.32 13.78 -6.03
C SER A 22 3.02 14.35 -5.47
N GLN A 23 3.02 15.64 -5.10
CA GLN A 23 1.81 16.35 -4.64
C GLN A 23 1.11 15.67 -3.46
N PHE A 24 1.89 15.37 -2.42
CA PHE A 24 1.39 14.72 -1.20
C PHE A 24 0.44 15.64 -0.43
N ALA A 25 -0.73 15.11 -0.04
CA ALA A 25 -1.68 15.78 0.83
C ALA A 25 -2.32 14.77 1.79
N GLU A 26 -2.27 15.03 3.09
CA GLU A 26 -2.95 14.21 4.10
C GLU A 26 -4.46 14.22 3.85
N ILE A 27 -5.07 13.04 3.86
CA ILE A 27 -6.52 12.86 3.75
C ILE A 27 -7.10 12.55 5.12
N ASP A 28 -6.51 11.56 5.78
CA ASP A 28 -7.01 11.02 7.04
C ASP A 28 -5.86 10.43 7.86
N ARG A 29 -6.00 10.52 9.17
CA ARG A 29 -5.07 9.94 10.14
C ARG A 29 -5.86 9.47 11.35
N GLY A 30 -5.87 8.16 11.56
CA GLY A 30 -6.62 7.53 12.63
C GLY A 30 -5.99 6.25 13.15
N GLY A 31 -6.74 5.51 13.98
CA GLY A 31 -6.26 4.25 14.58
C GLY A 31 -5.95 3.13 13.58
N PHE A 32 -6.34 3.28 12.31
CA PHE A 32 -6.15 2.32 11.23
C PHE A 32 -4.99 2.66 10.28
N GLY A 33 -4.28 3.76 10.51
CA GLY A 33 -3.25 4.24 9.61
C GLY A 33 -3.36 5.72 9.29
N GLU A 34 -2.41 6.17 8.46
CA GLU A 34 -2.46 7.45 7.77
C GLU A 34 -2.73 7.18 6.29
N VAL A 35 -3.58 8.01 5.69
CA VAL A 35 -3.88 7.98 4.27
C VAL A 35 -3.45 9.30 3.67
N ILE A 36 -2.53 9.23 2.72
CA ILE A 36 -2.02 10.40 2.00
C ILE A 36 -2.44 10.28 0.53
N LYS A 37 -2.92 11.38 -0.03
CA LYS A 37 -3.16 11.53 -1.46
C LYS A 37 -1.86 11.84 -2.16
N ALA A 38 -1.58 11.19 -3.29
CA ALA A 38 -0.43 11.53 -4.13
C ALA A 38 -0.76 11.38 -5.61
N ASN A 39 -0.01 12.07 -6.46
CA ASN A 39 0.02 11.86 -7.89
C ASN A 39 1.17 10.92 -8.25
N LEU A 40 0.84 9.78 -8.86
CA LEU A 40 1.78 8.78 -9.35
C LEU A 40 1.98 8.93 -10.85
N ALA A 41 3.24 9.07 -11.28
CA ALA A 41 3.58 9.17 -12.70
C ALA A 41 2.93 8.04 -13.52
N ASN A 42 2.29 8.38 -14.65
CA ASN A 42 1.61 7.48 -15.58
C ASN A 42 0.32 6.81 -15.09
N ILE A 43 -0.05 6.95 -13.82
CA ILE A 43 -1.33 6.43 -13.28
C ILE A 43 -2.27 7.57 -12.90
N GLY A 44 -1.72 8.68 -12.42
CA GLY A 44 -2.48 9.82 -11.92
C GLY A 44 -2.69 9.73 -10.42
N LEU A 45 -3.85 10.19 -9.98
CA LEU A 45 -4.14 10.36 -8.56
C LEU A 45 -4.38 9.01 -7.85
N VAL A 46 -3.69 8.81 -6.73
CA VAL A 46 -3.74 7.60 -5.90
C VAL A 46 -3.78 7.92 -4.41
N ALA A 47 -4.14 6.92 -3.61
CA ALA A 47 -4.06 6.93 -2.17
C ALA A 47 -2.87 6.08 -1.70
N LEU A 48 -2.13 6.59 -0.73
CA LEU A 48 -1.04 5.93 -0.03
C LEU A 48 -1.52 5.64 1.38
N LYS A 49 -1.79 4.36 1.67
CA LYS A 49 -2.22 3.93 3.01
C LYS A 49 -1.03 3.36 3.77
N PHE A 50 -0.65 4.06 4.83
CA PHE A 50 0.40 3.66 5.77
C PHE A 50 -0.22 2.77 6.83
N VAL A 51 0.17 1.49 6.84
CA VAL A 51 -0.30 0.53 7.84
C VAL A 51 0.61 0.67 9.06
N PHE A 52 0.20 1.46 10.05
CA PHE A 52 0.94 1.55 11.31
C PHE A 52 0.62 0.35 12.20
N ARG A 53 1.64 -0.45 12.51
CA ARG A 53 1.69 -1.11 13.82
C ARG A 53 3.03 -0.75 14.46
N ASN A 54 2.97 -0.41 15.75
CA ASN A 54 4.12 -0.16 16.61
C ASN A 54 4.95 -1.43 16.75
N ILE A 55 5.76 -1.77 15.74
CA ILE A 55 6.57 -2.96 15.86
C ILE A 55 7.93 -2.81 15.22
N GLU A 56 8.90 -3.44 15.88
CA GLU A 56 10.27 -3.60 15.45
C GLU A 56 10.34 -4.10 14.00
N GLU A 57 11.45 -3.80 13.33
CA GLU A 57 11.66 -3.89 11.88
C GLU A 57 11.25 -5.24 11.24
N ASP A 58 11.23 -6.32 12.02
CA ASP A 58 10.85 -7.67 11.59
C ASP A 58 9.33 -7.95 11.62
N GLU A 59 8.57 -7.37 12.57
CA GLU A 59 7.11 -7.57 12.70
C GLU A 59 6.29 -6.60 11.83
N LEU A 60 6.91 -5.53 11.31
CA LEU A 60 6.33 -4.65 10.30
C LEU A 60 5.89 -5.40 9.03
N ASN A 61 6.50 -6.56 8.75
CA ASN A 61 6.16 -7.38 7.59
C ASN A 61 4.84 -8.14 7.77
N ASP A 62 4.54 -8.68 8.95
CA ASP A 62 3.41 -9.60 9.13
C ASP A 62 2.06 -8.88 9.08
N GLY A 63 1.98 -7.69 9.69
CA GLY A 63 0.77 -6.87 9.64
C GLY A 63 0.45 -6.41 8.23
N PHE A 64 1.48 -6.01 7.49
CA PHE A 64 1.36 -5.58 6.10
C PHE A 64 1.01 -6.74 5.16
N ILE A 65 1.69 -7.88 5.28
CA ILE A 65 1.41 -9.09 4.47
C ILE A 65 -0.03 -9.54 4.71
N LYS A 66 -0.51 -9.56 5.96
CA LYS A 66 -1.89 -9.95 6.26
C LYS A 66 -2.92 -9.02 5.62
N GLU A 67 -2.69 -7.70 5.67
CA GLU A 67 -3.61 -6.74 5.03
C GLU A 67 -3.56 -6.85 3.50
N LEU A 68 -2.36 -7.09 2.95
CA LEU A 68 -2.17 -7.37 1.54
C LEU A 68 -2.91 -8.64 1.09
N GLU A 69 -2.79 -9.74 1.84
CA GLU A 69 -3.50 -11.00 1.58
C GLU A 69 -5.02 -10.80 1.66
N LEU A 70 -5.51 -10.10 2.69
CA LEU A 70 -6.93 -9.79 2.85
C LEU A 70 -7.48 -9.03 1.63
N LEU A 71 -6.77 -7.99 1.18
CA LEU A 71 -7.18 -7.21 0.00
C LEU A 71 -7.15 -8.05 -1.29
N ARG A 72 -6.23 -9.02 -1.39
CA ARG A 72 -6.16 -9.95 -2.54
C ARG A 72 -7.26 -11.00 -2.53
N GLU A 73 -7.57 -11.59 -1.38
CA GLU A 73 -8.65 -12.58 -1.27
C GLU A 73 -10.01 -11.98 -1.64
N ILE A 74 -10.20 -10.69 -1.36
CA ILE A 74 -11.48 -10.01 -1.54
C ILE A 74 -11.59 -9.26 -2.89
N ASP A 75 -10.55 -9.25 -3.73
CA ASP A 75 -10.49 -8.62 -5.07
C ASP A 75 -11.54 -9.17 -6.09
N HIS A 76 -12.28 -10.22 -5.70
CA HIS A 76 -13.40 -10.76 -6.47
C HIS A 76 -14.72 -10.00 -6.27
N HIS A 77 -14.81 -9.07 -5.31
CA HIS A 77 -16.04 -8.33 -5.04
C HIS A 77 -16.02 -6.92 -5.67
N PRO A 78 -17.03 -6.54 -6.48
CA PRO A 78 -17.04 -5.26 -7.21
C PRO A 78 -17.06 -3.99 -6.34
N ASN A 79 -17.21 -4.12 -5.02
CA ASN A 79 -17.31 -3.01 -4.06
C ASN A 79 -16.08 -2.89 -3.16
N ILE A 80 -15.00 -3.64 -3.41
CA ILE A 80 -13.84 -3.66 -2.52
C ILE A 80 -12.60 -3.19 -3.30
N SER A 81 -11.89 -2.22 -2.73
CA SER A 81 -10.77 -1.53 -3.36
C SER A 81 -9.74 -2.49 -3.91
N ARG A 82 -9.53 -2.45 -5.22
CA ARG A 82 -8.42 -3.16 -5.84
C ARG A 82 -7.12 -2.47 -5.46
N ILE A 83 -6.18 -3.20 -4.88
CA ILE A 83 -4.82 -2.70 -4.72
C ILE A 83 -4.19 -2.46 -6.09
N LEU A 84 -3.54 -1.31 -6.29
CA LEU A 84 -2.75 -1.05 -7.50
C LEU A 84 -1.34 -1.65 -7.37
N GLY A 85 -0.85 -1.77 -6.14
CA GLY A 85 0.46 -2.29 -5.81
C GLY A 85 0.97 -1.72 -4.49
N ILE A 86 2.28 -1.70 -4.34
CA ILE A 86 2.96 -1.25 -3.12
C ILE A 86 4.12 -0.34 -3.46
N THR A 87 4.51 0.49 -2.50
CA THR A 87 5.77 1.24 -2.52
C THR A 87 6.45 1.09 -1.17
N LYS A 88 7.70 1.54 -1.06
CA LYS A 88 8.45 1.53 0.19
C LYS A 88 9.14 2.87 0.37
N ASP A 89 8.92 3.52 1.51
CA ASP A 89 9.76 4.64 1.92
C ASP A 89 11.04 4.13 2.61
N SER A 90 11.80 5.02 3.24
CA SER A 90 13.01 4.65 3.99
C SER A 90 12.82 3.59 5.09
N LYS A 91 11.59 3.38 5.57
CA LYS A 91 11.24 2.58 6.76
C LYS A 91 10.08 1.62 6.55
N ASN A 92 9.06 1.99 5.79
CA ASN A 92 7.76 1.31 5.76
C ASN A 92 7.36 0.90 4.34
N TYR A 93 6.71 -0.26 4.22
CA TYR A 93 5.91 -0.58 3.05
C TYR A 93 4.55 0.13 3.12
N ILE A 94 4.09 0.61 1.97
CA ILE A 94 2.91 1.45 1.83
C ILE A 94 2.03 0.85 0.73
N LEU A 95 0.73 0.74 1.00
CA LEU A 95 -0.25 0.26 0.02
C LEU A 95 -0.61 1.40 -0.95
N VAL A 96 -0.63 1.10 -2.24
CA VAL A 96 -1.08 2.02 -3.30
C VAL A 96 -2.48 1.62 -3.74
N LEU A 97 -3.45 2.49 -3.50
CA LEU A 97 -4.86 2.27 -3.76
C LEU A 97 -5.41 3.31 -4.75
N PRO A 98 -6.46 2.99 -5.54
CA PRO A 98 -7.13 3.97 -6.38
C PRO A 98 -7.93 4.95 -5.50
N THR A 99 -8.05 6.21 -5.91
CA THR A 99 -8.81 7.23 -5.13
C THR A 99 -10.32 7.12 -5.27
N LYS A 100 -10.88 5.98 -5.70
CA LYS A 100 -12.33 5.82 -5.86
C LYS A 100 -13.09 5.78 -4.51
N GLU A 101 -12.37 5.77 -3.39
CA GLU A 101 -12.89 5.55 -2.04
C GLU A 101 -12.35 6.55 -1.01
N ILE A 102 -11.90 7.73 -1.47
CA ILE A 102 -11.60 8.88 -0.61
C ILE A 102 -12.67 9.96 -0.83
#